data_AF-R6C5A0-F1
#
_entry.id   AF-R6C5A0-F1
#
_cell.length_a   1.000
_cell.length_b   1.000
_cell.length_c   1.000
_cell.angle_alpha   90.00
_cell.angle_beta   90.00
_cell.angle_gamma   90.00
#
_symmetry.space_group_name_H-M   'P 1'
#
loop_
_entity.id
_entity.type
_entity.pdbx_description
1 polymer ?
#
loop_
_entity_poly.entity_id
_entity_poly.type
_entity_poly.pdbx_seq_one_letter_code
_entity_poly.pdbx_strand_id
1 'polypeptide(L)'
;MSNHRLYGAGLRGKELQEASVKMYQDSFKHLRTDYFDYYLFHILGTGKGMEEMRGRLYDCGIADFILKEKEAGRIRKLGFSFHGDVRVFDYMLQESGIPWDFVQIQLNYLDWRHASGINVNAEYLYSELAKRNIPAVIMEPLLGGRLSKVHDHIVNKLKQREPEQSVASWAFRFAGSFPNVLTVLSGMTYMEHLQDNLCTYSPLHPLSDDEFVFLQETADLMVQYQTIPCNDCKYCMPCPYGIDIPAILLHYNKCINEGNMPRNGHDENYHKARQAFLIGYDRSVPRLRQASHCIGCNQCSPDCPQGINIPKEMQRIDHFVERLKQNLMYKL
;
A
#
# COMPACT_ATOMS: atom_id res chain seq x y z
N MET A 1 -4.36 -18.69 -1.13
CA MET A 1 -3.67 -19.23 -2.32
C MET A 1 -2.97 -18.15 -3.11
N SER A 2 -1.64 -18.21 -3.19
CA SER A 2 -0.79 -17.19 -3.84
C SER A 2 -0.17 -17.69 -5.14
N ASN A 3 -0.97 -18.31 -6.01
CA ASN A 3 -0.50 -18.91 -7.26
C ASN A 3 -0.18 -17.90 -8.39
N HIS A 4 -0.36 -16.59 -8.17
CA HIS A 4 0.06 -15.54 -9.13
C HIS A 4 1.53 -15.65 -9.50
N ARG A 5 2.42 -16.00 -8.55
CA ARG A 5 3.85 -16.18 -8.83
C ARG A 5 4.12 -17.39 -9.72
N LEU A 6 3.38 -18.49 -9.52
CA LEU A 6 3.48 -19.69 -10.36
C LEU A 6 3.02 -19.39 -11.79
N TYR A 7 1.90 -18.67 -11.93
CA TYR A 7 1.42 -18.22 -13.23
C TYR A 7 2.41 -17.24 -13.90
N GLY A 8 2.96 -16.29 -13.14
CA GLY A 8 4.01 -15.37 -13.61
C GLY A 8 5.28 -16.09 -14.06
N ALA A 9 5.62 -17.23 -13.45
CA ALA A 9 6.72 -18.11 -13.84
C ALA A 9 6.42 -18.97 -15.08
N GLY A 10 5.23 -18.84 -15.69
CA GLY A 10 4.88 -19.51 -16.94
C GLY A 10 4.08 -20.80 -16.80
N LEU A 11 3.80 -21.28 -15.57
CA LEU A 11 3.02 -22.51 -15.37
C LEU A 11 1.57 -22.31 -15.86
N ARG A 12 1.02 -23.31 -16.55
CA ARG A 12 -0.37 -23.29 -17.08
C ARG A 12 -1.04 -24.65 -16.89
N GLY A 13 -2.37 -24.68 -17.04
CA GLY A 13 -3.17 -25.92 -17.06
C GLY A 13 -2.87 -26.83 -15.86
N LYS A 14 -2.64 -28.12 -16.14
CA LYS A 14 -2.42 -29.15 -15.13
C LYS A 14 -1.18 -28.90 -14.26
N GLU A 15 -0.09 -28.40 -14.84
CA GLU A 15 1.14 -28.11 -14.07
C GLU A 15 0.90 -27.01 -13.02
N LEU A 16 0.20 -25.94 -13.42
CA LEU A 16 -0.20 -24.89 -12.49
C LEU A 16 -1.16 -25.41 -11.41
N GLN A 17 -2.08 -26.29 -11.78
CA GLN A 17 -3.02 -26.90 -10.86
C GLN A 17 -2.29 -27.70 -9.79
N GLU A 18 -1.42 -28.63 -10.19
CA GLU A 18 -0.66 -29.50 -9.29
C GLU A 18 0.23 -28.68 -8.34
N ALA A 19 0.93 -27.67 -8.86
CA ALA A 19 1.74 -26.77 -8.05
C ALA A 19 0.89 -25.94 -7.06
N SER A 20 -0.31 -25.51 -7.47
CA SER A 20 -1.24 -24.77 -6.60
C SER A 20 -1.84 -25.67 -5.51
N VAL A 21 -2.18 -26.92 -5.83
CA VAL A 21 -2.64 -27.93 -4.86
C VAL A 21 -1.53 -28.24 -3.86
N LYS A 22 -0.29 -28.42 -4.32
CA LYS A 22 0.87 -28.61 -3.43
C LYS A 22 1.03 -27.42 -2.46
N MET A 23 0.95 -26.19 -2.96
CA MET A 23 1.01 -24.99 -2.12
C MET A 23 -0.09 -24.97 -1.04
N TYR A 24 -1.31 -25.37 -1.41
CA TYR A 24 -2.42 -25.50 -0.47
C TYR A 24 -2.16 -26.58 0.58
N GLN A 25 -1.71 -27.77 0.18
CA GLN A 25 -1.35 -28.87 1.09
C GLN A 25 -0.20 -28.50 2.04
N ASP A 26 0.81 -27.80 1.54
CA ASP A 26 1.94 -27.35 2.35
C ASP A 26 1.48 -26.30 3.40
N SER A 27 0.39 -25.56 3.14
CA SER A 27 -0.18 -24.61 4.10
C SER A 27 -0.68 -25.30 5.37
N PHE A 28 -1.32 -26.48 5.26
CA PHE A 28 -1.74 -27.27 6.43
C PHE A 28 -0.56 -27.72 7.27
N LYS A 29 0.53 -28.17 6.62
CA LYS A 29 1.74 -28.61 7.32
C LYS A 29 2.39 -27.47 8.11
N HIS A 30 2.51 -26.30 7.49
CA HIS A 30 3.13 -25.14 8.12
C HIS A 30 2.29 -24.59 9.28
N LEU A 31 0.96 -24.54 9.09
CA LEU A 31 0.04 -24.03 10.10
C LEU A 31 -0.37 -25.08 11.14
N ARG A 32 -0.01 -26.35 10.91
CA ARG A 32 -0.31 -27.50 11.78
C ARG A 32 -1.80 -27.61 12.10
N THR A 33 -2.61 -27.45 11.06
CA THR A 33 -4.06 -27.52 11.12
C THR A 33 -4.56 -28.51 10.06
N ASP A 34 -5.82 -28.90 10.17
CA ASP A 34 -6.58 -29.70 9.20
C ASP A 34 -7.73 -28.90 8.57
N TYR A 35 -7.95 -27.66 9.00
CA TYR A 35 -8.92 -26.73 8.41
C TYR A 35 -8.42 -25.26 8.40
N PHE A 36 -9.08 -24.44 7.57
CA PHE A 36 -8.94 -22.98 7.56
C PHE A 36 -10.29 -22.32 7.85
N ASP A 37 -10.33 -21.42 8.84
CA ASP A 37 -11.52 -20.60 9.09
C ASP A 37 -11.78 -19.65 7.91
N TYR A 38 -10.74 -18.94 7.46
CA TYR A 38 -10.78 -18.02 6.33
C TYR A 38 -9.64 -18.36 5.36
N TYR A 39 -9.99 -18.68 4.11
CA TYR A 39 -9.05 -18.93 3.03
C TYR A 39 -9.39 -18.03 1.84
N LEU A 40 -8.38 -17.48 1.17
CA LEU A 40 -8.62 -16.58 0.04
C LEU A 40 -7.73 -16.85 -1.17
N PHE A 41 -8.21 -16.53 -2.37
CA PHE A 41 -7.35 -16.34 -3.54
C PHE A 41 -6.64 -14.98 -3.43
N HIS A 42 -5.31 -15.00 -3.47
CA HIS A 42 -4.52 -13.81 -3.24
C HIS A 42 -4.37 -13.02 -4.54
N ILE A 43 -4.55 -11.70 -4.47
CA ILE A 43 -4.26 -10.69 -5.49
C ILE A 43 -4.92 -10.98 -6.85
N LEU A 44 -6.25 -10.93 -6.88
CA LEU A 44 -7.00 -10.98 -8.14
C LEU A 44 -7.12 -9.55 -8.68
N GLY A 45 -6.72 -9.33 -9.94
CA GLY A 45 -6.83 -8.03 -10.62
C GLY A 45 -5.50 -7.44 -11.11
N THR A 46 -4.36 -7.98 -10.68
CA THR A 46 -3.04 -7.54 -11.15
C THR A 46 -2.61 -8.25 -12.45
N GLY A 47 -1.43 -7.87 -12.96
CA GLY A 47 -0.81 -8.54 -14.09
C GLY A 47 -1.63 -8.38 -15.37
N LYS A 48 -1.95 -9.49 -16.04
CA LYS A 48 -2.76 -9.45 -17.28
C LYS A 48 -4.27 -9.35 -17.06
N GLY A 49 -4.71 -8.92 -15.87
CA GLY A 49 -6.13 -8.71 -15.55
C GLY A 49 -6.95 -9.99 -15.72
N MET A 50 -7.98 -9.95 -16.57
CA MET A 50 -8.89 -11.07 -16.80
C MET A 50 -8.20 -12.34 -17.33
N GLU A 51 -7.22 -12.23 -18.24
CA GLU A 51 -6.49 -13.40 -18.78
C GLU A 51 -5.80 -14.18 -17.65
N GLU A 52 -5.06 -13.45 -16.81
CA GLU A 52 -4.33 -14.05 -15.71
C GLU A 52 -5.27 -14.58 -14.62
N MET A 53 -6.32 -13.84 -14.25
CA MET A 53 -7.31 -14.31 -13.29
C MET A 53 -7.95 -15.62 -13.78
N ARG A 54 -8.40 -15.68 -15.04
CA ARG A 54 -9.02 -16.90 -15.59
C ARG A 54 -8.05 -18.06 -15.64
N GLY A 55 -6.83 -17.82 -16.12
CA GLY A 55 -5.78 -18.83 -16.18
C GLY A 55 -5.38 -19.38 -14.81
N ARG A 56 -5.43 -18.54 -13.77
CA ARG A 56 -5.08 -18.90 -12.40
C ARG A 56 -6.17 -19.62 -11.65
N LEU A 57 -7.44 -19.43 -12.00
CA LEU A 57 -8.60 -19.96 -11.26
C LEU A 57 -9.33 -21.05 -12.05
N TYR A 58 -9.78 -20.70 -13.24
CA TYR A 58 -10.71 -21.53 -14.02
C TYR A 58 -9.99 -22.44 -15.01
N ASP A 59 -9.09 -21.90 -15.83
CA ASP A 59 -8.51 -22.67 -16.95
C ASP A 59 -7.57 -23.78 -16.46
N CYS A 60 -7.00 -23.63 -15.26
CA CYS A 60 -6.24 -24.68 -14.58
C CYS A 60 -7.08 -25.57 -13.66
N GLY A 61 -8.37 -25.26 -13.45
CA GLY A 61 -9.28 -26.05 -12.60
C GLY A 61 -9.00 -25.96 -11.10
N ILE A 62 -8.32 -24.93 -10.61
CA ILE A 62 -8.05 -24.78 -9.17
C ILE A 62 -9.28 -24.23 -8.41
N ALA A 63 -10.14 -23.47 -9.08
CA ALA A 63 -11.40 -23.00 -8.50
C ALA A 63 -12.27 -24.19 -8.09
N ASP A 64 -12.46 -25.17 -8.98
CA ASP A 64 -13.24 -26.38 -8.71
C ASP A 64 -12.63 -27.20 -7.56
N PHE A 65 -11.30 -27.31 -7.51
CA PHE A 65 -10.61 -27.97 -6.41
C PHE A 65 -10.92 -27.27 -5.08
N ILE A 66 -10.76 -25.95 -5.01
CA ILE A 66 -10.98 -25.18 -3.77
C ILE A 66 -12.45 -25.18 -3.33
N LEU A 67 -13.39 -25.21 -4.27
CA LEU A 67 -14.82 -25.37 -3.96
C LEU A 67 -15.10 -26.74 -3.31
N LYS A 68 -14.50 -27.83 -3.82
CA LYS A 68 -14.59 -29.16 -3.18
C LYS A 68 -13.96 -29.19 -1.79
N GLU A 69 -12.86 -28.45 -1.58
CA GLU A 69 -12.25 -28.31 -0.25
C GLU A 69 -13.16 -27.56 0.74
N LYS A 70 -13.92 -26.56 0.25
CA LYS A 70 -14.95 -25.87 1.01
C LYS A 70 -16.13 -26.80 1.35
N GLU A 71 -16.63 -27.55 0.37
CA GLU A 71 -17.70 -28.55 0.59
C GLU A 71 -17.29 -29.63 1.60
N ALA A 72 -16.02 -30.06 1.57
CA ALA A 72 -15.46 -31.01 2.51
C ALA A 72 -15.20 -30.42 3.91
N GLY A 73 -15.48 -29.13 4.15
CA GLY A 73 -15.32 -28.46 5.44
C GLY A 73 -13.88 -28.08 5.81
N ARG A 74 -12.90 -28.35 4.94
CA ARG A 74 -11.50 -27.96 5.15
C ARG A 74 -11.28 -26.46 4.96
N ILE A 75 -12.14 -25.80 4.21
CA ILE A 75 -12.24 -24.33 4.13
C ILE A 75 -13.64 -23.91 4.60
N ARG A 76 -13.73 -23.14 5.70
CA ARG A 76 -15.04 -22.69 6.22
C ARG A 76 -15.54 -21.46 5.46
N LYS A 77 -14.70 -20.43 5.33
CA LYS A 77 -14.97 -19.18 4.61
C LYS A 77 -13.99 -19.00 3.46
N LEU A 78 -14.52 -18.78 2.26
CA LEU A 78 -13.76 -18.60 1.03
C LEU A 78 -13.91 -17.16 0.54
N GLY A 79 -12.78 -16.50 0.30
CA GLY A 79 -12.73 -15.13 -0.21
C GLY A 79 -11.69 -14.93 -1.31
N PHE A 80 -11.47 -13.68 -1.67
CA PHE A 80 -10.32 -13.26 -2.47
C PHE A 80 -9.80 -11.92 -1.96
N SER A 81 -8.53 -11.62 -2.24
CA SER A 81 -8.00 -10.26 -2.08
C SER A 81 -7.86 -9.59 -3.45
N PHE A 82 -8.07 -8.27 -3.48
CA PHE A 82 -8.12 -7.50 -4.72
C PHE A 82 -7.10 -6.36 -4.75
N HIS A 83 -6.42 -6.22 -5.89
CA HIS A 83 -5.72 -5.02 -6.35
C HIS A 83 -5.77 -5.01 -7.89
N GLY A 84 -5.73 -3.83 -8.52
CA GLY A 84 -5.57 -3.72 -9.97
C GLY A 84 -6.86 -3.43 -10.73
N ASP A 85 -7.10 -4.18 -11.79
CA ASP A 85 -8.14 -3.94 -12.78
C ASP A 85 -9.55 -4.13 -12.18
N VAL A 86 -10.30 -3.03 -12.07
CA VAL A 86 -11.67 -3.01 -11.54
C VAL A 86 -12.61 -3.96 -12.29
N ARG A 87 -12.36 -4.25 -13.57
CA ARG A 87 -13.16 -5.22 -14.34
C ARG A 87 -13.05 -6.63 -13.77
N VAL A 88 -11.87 -6.98 -13.23
CA VAL A 88 -11.68 -8.26 -12.54
C VAL A 88 -12.49 -8.28 -11.25
N PHE A 89 -12.47 -7.19 -10.46
CA PHE A 89 -13.28 -7.08 -9.24
C PHE A 89 -14.76 -7.30 -9.53
N ASP A 90 -15.30 -6.59 -10.51
CA ASP A 90 -16.71 -6.68 -10.90
C ASP A 90 -17.08 -8.08 -11.37
N TYR A 91 -16.25 -8.68 -12.24
CA TYR A 91 -16.46 -10.06 -12.69
C TYR A 91 -16.45 -11.03 -11.49
N MET A 92 -15.50 -10.88 -10.56
CA MET A 92 -15.43 -11.74 -9.38
C MET A 92 -16.69 -11.65 -8.54
N LEU A 93 -17.28 -10.46 -8.38
CA LEU A 93 -18.49 -10.26 -7.60
C LEU A 93 -19.79 -10.67 -8.31
N GLN A 94 -19.84 -10.60 -9.64
CA GLN A 94 -21.10 -10.67 -10.39
C GLN A 94 -21.23 -11.92 -11.27
N GLU A 95 -20.11 -12.37 -11.86
CA GLU A 95 -20.13 -13.36 -12.95
C GLU A 95 -19.32 -14.62 -12.63
N SER A 96 -18.49 -14.59 -11.59
CA SER A 96 -17.58 -15.69 -11.22
C SER A 96 -18.26 -17.03 -10.92
N GLY A 97 -19.55 -17.00 -10.55
CA GLY A 97 -20.30 -18.15 -10.06
C GLY A 97 -19.85 -18.65 -8.68
N ILE A 98 -18.92 -17.97 -8.02
CA ILE A 98 -18.38 -18.38 -6.71
C ILE A 98 -19.09 -17.56 -5.60
N PRO A 99 -19.70 -18.22 -4.60
CA PRO A 99 -20.33 -17.54 -3.48
C PRO A 99 -19.26 -17.09 -2.46
N TRP A 100 -18.75 -15.87 -2.62
CA TRP A 100 -17.73 -15.30 -1.73
C TRP A 100 -18.28 -15.03 -0.33
N ASP A 101 -17.60 -15.56 0.68
CA ASP A 101 -17.92 -15.29 2.09
C ASP A 101 -17.34 -13.96 2.60
N PHE A 102 -16.28 -13.47 1.95
CA PHE A 102 -15.63 -12.20 2.27
C PHE A 102 -14.72 -11.76 1.12
N VAL A 103 -14.38 -10.47 1.08
CA VAL A 103 -13.37 -9.96 0.16
C VAL A 103 -12.40 -9.05 0.91
N GLN A 104 -11.11 -9.25 0.66
CA GLN A 104 -10.06 -8.43 1.23
C GLN A 104 -9.72 -7.26 0.30
N ILE A 105 -9.93 -6.03 0.75
CA ILE A 105 -9.71 -4.79 -0.02
C ILE A 105 -8.79 -3.83 0.73
N GLN A 106 -8.08 -3.01 -0.03
CA GLN A 106 -7.36 -1.87 0.52
C GLN A 106 -8.36 -0.77 0.90
N LEU A 107 -8.31 -0.32 2.16
CA LEU A 107 -9.16 0.75 2.65
C LEU A 107 -8.44 1.54 3.75
N ASN A 108 -8.25 2.83 3.50
CA ASN A 108 -7.79 3.83 4.45
C ASN A 108 -8.35 5.20 4.03
N TYR A 109 -8.20 6.23 4.88
CA TYR A 109 -8.84 7.52 4.62
C TYR A 109 -8.30 8.25 3.38
N LEU A 110 -7.08 7.95 2.94
CA LEU A 110 -6.47 8.54 1.75
C LEU A 110 -7.00 7.85 0.48
N ASP A 111 -6.82 6.53 0.39
CA ASP A 111 -7.25 5.73 -0.76
C ASP A 111 -8.78 5.59 -0.85
N TRP A 112 -9.53 6.12 0.12
CA TRP A 112 -10.99 6.22 0.05
C TRP A 112 -11.44 6.91 -1.23
N ARG A 113 -10.84 8.08 -1.54
CA ARG A 113 -11.11 8.88 -2.75
C ARG A 113 -9.90 9.13 -3.63
N HIS A 114 -8.69 8.90 -3.10
CA HIS A 114 -7.43 9.25 -3.77
C HIS A 114 -6.53 8.04 -3.98
N ALA A 115 -7.12 6.88 -4.30
CA ALA A 115 -6.33 5.71 -4.65
C ALA A 115 -5.39 6.03 -5.82
N SER A 116 -4.17 5.50 -5.75
CA SER A 116 -3.11 5.78 -6.72
C SER A 116 -2.42 4.50 -7.21
N GLY A 117 -1.68 4.62 -8.31
CA GLY A 117 -1.00 3.49 -8.93
C GLY A 117 -1.97 2.46 -9.50
N ILE A 118 -1.87 1.21 -9.02
CA ILE A 118 -2.73 0.10 -9.47
C ILE A 118 -4.00 -0.06 -8.60
N ASN A 119 -4.22 0.83 -7.63
CA ASN A 119 -5.35 0.70 -6.72
C ASN A 119 -6.61 1.36 -7.25
N VAL A 120 -7.75 0.94 -6.70
CA VAL A 120 -9.09 1.50 -6.97
C VAL A 120 -9.58 2.15 -5.68
N ASN A 121 -10.32 3.25 -5.82
CA ASN A 121 -10.89 3.97 -4.68
C ASN A 121 -11.67 3.04 -3.75
N ALA A 122 -11.31 3.06 -2.46
CA ALA A 122 -11.91 2.16 -1.49
C ALA A 122 -13.40 2.44 -1.27
N GLU A 123 -13.86 3.68 -1.51
CA GLU A 123 -15.29 4.04 -1.50
C GLU A 123 -16.10 3.18 -2.48
N TYR A 124 -15.58 2.98 -3.69
CA TYR A 124 -16.21 2.15 -4.70
C TYR A 124 -16.18 0.67 -4.30
N LEU A 125 -15.00 0.16 -3.94
CA LEU A 125 -14.81 -1.25 -3.57
C LEU A 125 -15.71 -1.64 -2.40
N TYR A 126 -15.70 -0.84 -1.33
CA TYR A 126 -16.54 -1.08 -0.16
C TYR A 126 -18.04 -1.00 -0.50
N SER A 127 -18.46 -0.02 -1.31
CA SER A 127 -19.86 0.14 -1.71
C SER A 127 -20.37 -1.06 -2.50
N GLU A 128 -19.58 -1.62 -3.42
CA GLU A 128 -19.97 -2.81 -4.19
C GLU A 128 -20.09 -4.07 -3.32
N LEU A 129 -19.23 -4.21 -2.31
CA LEU A 129 -19.33 -5.28 -1.32
C LEU A 129 -20.58 -5.12 -0.43
N ALA A 130 -20.83 -3.90 0.06
CA ALA A 130 -21.98 -3.60 0.90
C ALA A 130 -23.32 -3.84 0.18
N LYS A 131 -23.43 -3.45 -1.10
CA LYS A 131 -24.61 -3.72 -1.95
C LYS A 131 -24.96 -5.21 -2.06
N ARG A 132 -23.95 -6.08 -1.96
CA ARG A 132 -24.08 -7.54 -2.07
C ARG A 132 -24.05 -8.24 -0.72
N ASN A 133 -23.99 -7.50 0.38
CA ASN A 133 -23.86 -8.03 1.73
C ASN A 133 -22.66 -8.99 1.90
N ILE A 134 -21.55 -8.66 1.24
CA ILE A 134 -20.29 -9.41 1.34
C ILE A 134 -19.38 -8.68 2.33
N PRO A 135 -19.00 -9.28 3.47
CA PRO A 135 -18.14 -8.62 4.45
C PRO A 135 -16.75 -8.28 3.90
N ALA A 136 -16.24 -7.11 4.28
CA ALA A 136 -14.92 -6.64 3.87
C ALA A 136 -13.85 -6.94 4.93
N VAL A 137 -12.73 -7.52 4.49
CA VAL A 137 -11.50 -7.61 5.29
C VAL A 137 -10.58 -6.48 4.84
N ILE A 138 -10.16 -5.61 5.75
CA ILE A 138 -9.39 -4.43 5.37
C ILE A 138 -7.90 -4.70 5.46
N MET A 139 -7.20 -4.51 4.35
CA MET A 139 -5.73 -4.46 4.30
C MET A 139 -5.24 -3.05 4.04
N GLU A 140 -3.95 -2.83 4.31
CA GLU A 140 -3.28 -1.52 4.21
C GLU A 140 -4.01 -0.36 4.91
N PRO A 141 -4.51 -0.52 6.16
CA PRO A 141 -5.16 0.58 6.87
C PRO A 141 -4.20 1.76 7.10
N LEU A 142 -2.89 1.51 7.17
CA LEU A 142 -1.85 2.53 7.32
C LEU A 142 -1.12 2.90 6.03
N LEU A 143 -1.53 2.37 4.87
CA LEU A 143 -0.85 2.55 3.57
C LEU A 143 0.67 2.30 3.66
N GLY A 144 1.05 1.09 4.09
CA GLY A 144 2.45 0.73 4.32
C GLY A 144 3.17 1.57 5.39
N GLY A 145 2.43 2.16 6.33
CA GLY A 145 2.96 3.01 7.41
C GLY A 145 3.04 4.50 7.06
N ARG A 146 2.66 4.92 5.85
CA ARG A 146 2.63 6.35 5.48
C ARG A 146 1.66 7.16 6.33
N LEU A 147 0.51 6.58 6.67
CA LEU A 147 -0.51 7.29 7.45
C LEU A 147 -0.18 7.42 8.93
N SER A 148 0.88 6.75 9.42
CA SER A 148 1.42 6.99 10.77
C SER A 148 2.59 7.98 10.79
N LYS A 149 3.13 8.34 9.61
CA LYS A 149 4.28 9.24 9.43
C LYS A 149 3.94 10.37 8.45
N VAL A 150 2.77 10.98 8.66
CA VAL A 150 2.29 12.12 7.87
C VAL A 150 3.07 13.40 8.18
N HIS A 151 2.85 14.44 7.40
CA HIS A 151 3.57 15.72 7.53
C HIS A 151 3.25 16.39 8.87
N ASP A 152 4.19 17.16 9.44
CA ASP A 152 4.01 17.81 10.76
C ASP A 152 2.75 18.68 10.81
N HIS A 153 2.40 19.36 9.72
CA HIS A 153 1.16 20.13 9.63
C HIS A 153 -0.09 19.23 9.79
N ILE A 154 -0.08 18.04 9.18
CA ILE A 154 -1.15 17.06 9.31
C ILE A 154 -1.14 16.44 10.70
N VAL A 155 0.04 16.10 11.26
CA VAL A 155 0.17 15.62 12.64
C VAL A 155 -0.45 16.63 13.61
N ASN A 156 -0.10 17.91 13.47
CA ASN A 156 -0.64 18.99 14.30
C ASN A 156 -2.16 19.11 14.14
N LYS A 157 -2.69 19.04 12.91
CA LYS A 157 -4.14 19.07 12.64
C LYS A 157 -4.87 17.91 13.34
N LEU A 158 -4.33 16.69 13.27
CA LEU A 158 -4.90 15.51 13.92
C LEU A 158 -4.80 15.60 15.46
N LYS A 159 -3.64 16.03 15.97
CA LYS A 159 -3.38 16.18 17.41
C LYS A 159 -4.11 17.35 18.07
N GLN A 160 -4.45 18.40 17.34
CA GLN A 160 -5.32 19.47 17.83
C GLN A 160 -6.71 18.95 18.19
N ARG A 161 -7.18 17.92 17.47
CA ARG A 161 -8.49 17.32 17.68
C ARG A 161 -8.45 16.24 18.77
N GLU A 162 -7.47 15.35 18.72
CA GLU A 162 -7.25 14.33 19.76
C GLU A 162 -5.77 14.30 20.20
N PRO A 163 -5.38 15.10 21.21
CA PRO A 163 -3.97 15.25 21.62
C PRO A 163 -3.32 13.96 22.11
N GLU A 164 -4.08 13.13 22.82
CA GLU A 164 -3.59 11.90 23.45
C GLU A 164 -3.55 10.72 22.47
N GLN A 165 -4.31 10.78 21.37
CA GLN A 165 -4.43 9.67 20.43
C GLN A 165 -3.30 9.63 19.42
N SER A 166 -2.83 8.44 19.06
CA SER A 166 -1.77 8.32 18.07
C SER A 166 -2.25 8.75 16.69
N VAL A 167 -1.33 9.18 15.83
CA VAL A 167 -1.67 9.50 14.42
C VAL A 167 -2.18 8.25 13.68
N ALA A 168 -1.63 7.07 14.01
CA ALA A 168 -2.05 5.80 13.42
C ALA A 168 -3.49 5.43 13.81
N SER A 169 -3.93 5.80 15.02
CA SER A 169 -5.28 5.49 15.52
C SER A 169 -6.38 6.04 14.60
N TRP A 170 -6.20 7.22 14.00
CA TRP A 170 -7.14 7.81 13.05
C TRP A 170 -7.38 6.93 11.82
N ALA A 171 -6.30 6.40 11.23
CA ALA A 171 -6.38 5.49 10.10
C ALA A 171 -7.05 4.16 10.47
N PHE A 172 -6.75 3.64 11.64
CA PHE A 172 -7.36 2.43 12.17
C PHE A 172 -8.84 2.60 12.49
N ARG A 173 -9.24 3.70 13.14
CA ARG A 173 -10.64 4.04 13.40
C ARG A 173 -11.40 4.21 12.09
N PHE A 174 -10.84 4.91 11.11
CA PHE A 174 -11.45 5.02 9.78
C PHE A 174 -11.74 3.65 9.17
N ALA A 175 -10.74 2.77 9.13
CA ALA A 175 -10.90 1.43 8.57
C ALA A 175 -11.92 0.56 9.32
N GLY A 176 -12.04 0.73 10.64
CA GLY A 176 -12.95 -0.05 11.49
C GLY A 176 -14.37 0.50 11.59
N SER A 177 -14.64 1.74 11.16
CA SER A 177 -15.93 2.42 11.43
C SER A 177 -17.08 1.94 10.55
N PHE A 178 -16.77 1.24 9.46
CA PHE A 178 -17.75 0.84 8.47
C PHE A 178 -18.51 -0.42 8.91
N PRO A 179 -19.86 -0.43 8.91
CA PRO A 179 -20.65 -1.56 9.45
C PRO A 179 -20.39 -2.91 8.77
N ASN A 180 -20.05 -2.93 7.48
CA ASN A 180 -19.80 -4.15 6.72
C ASN A 180 -18.32 -4.60 6.76
N VAL A 181 -17.50 -3.96 7.60
CA VAL A 181 -16.12 -4.41 7.85
C VAL A 181 -16.13 -5.56 8.84
N LEU A 182 -15.60 -6.70 8.40
CA LEU A 182 -15.45 -7.90 9.21
C LEU A 182 -14.24 -7.82 10.14
N THR A 183 -13.11 -7.35 9.61
CA THR A 183 -11.85 -7.23 10.37
C THR A 183 -10.89 -6.30 9.65
N VAL A 184 -9.99 -5.68 10.42
CA VAL A 184 -8.92 -4.80 9.91
C VAL A 184 -7.57 -5.43 10.22
N LEU A 185 -6.78 -5.68 9.19
CA LEU A 185 -5.46 -6.28 9.31
C LEU A 185 -4.44 -5.22 9.76
N SER A 186 -4.07 -5.30 11.03
CA SER A 186 -3.16 -4.38 11.67
C SER A 186 -1.70 -4.82 11.53
N GLY A 187 -0.90 -4.08 10.75
CA GLY A 187 0.54 -4.29 10.63
C GLY A 187 1.30 -3.62 11.77
N MET A 188 2.26 -4.32 12.37
CA MET A 188 3.05 -3.84 13.50
C MET A 188 4.45 -4.46 13.51
N THR A 189 5.40 -3.78 14.15
CA THR A 189 6.81 -4.20 14.20
C THR A 189 7.34 -4.18 15.63
N TYR A 190 6.98 -3.16 16.41
CA TYR A 190 7.38 -3.02 17.80
C TYR A 190 6.22 -3.26 18.76
N MET A 191 6.52 -3.59 20.02
CA MET A 191 5.51 -3.87 21.04
C MET A 191 4.59 -2.66 21.27
N GLU A 192 5.14 -1.46 21.20
CA GLU A 192 4.40 -0.21 21.35
C GLU A 192 3.36 -0.04 20.25
N HIS A 193 3.64 -0.49 19.02
CA HIS A 193 2.65 -0.49 17.93
C HIS A 193 1.50 -1.45 18.25
N LEU A 194 1.81 -2.66 18.76
CA LEU A 194 0.78 -3.62 19.16
C LEU A 194 -0.13 -3.02 20.25
N GLN A 195 0.47 -2.42 21.28
CA GLN A 195 -0.27 -1.80 22.37
C GLN A 195 -1.17 -0.65 21.88
N ASP A 196 -0.65 0.25 21.04
CA ASP A 196 -1.41 1.35 20.45
C ASP A 196 -2.58 0.86 19.59
N ASN A 197 -2.33 -0.15 18.76
CA ASN A 197 -3.36 -0.76 17.91
C ASN A 197 -4.45 -1.44 18.73
N LEU A 198 -4.08 -2.13 19.83
CA LEU A 198 -5.04 -2.73 20.76
C LEU A 198 -5.88 -1.67 21.48
N CYS A 199 -5.26 -0.61 21.99
CA CYS A 199 -5.95 0.50 22.63
C CYS A 199 -6.93 1.19 21.68
N THR A 200 -6.60 1.28 20.39
CA THR A 200 -7.49 1.84 19.36
C THR A 200 -8.74 0.97 19.12
N TYR A 201 -8.64 -0.35 19.28
CA TYR A 201 -9.72 -1.31 18.99
C TYR A 201 -10.40 -1.91 20.24
N SER A 202 -9.96 -1.56 21.45
CA SER A 202 -10.41 -2.18 22.70
C SER A 202 -10.85 -1.14 23.75
N PRO A 203 -12.04 -0.53 23.59
CA PRO A 203 -13.00 -0.73 22.51
C PRO A 203 -12.74 0.18 21.29
N LEU A 204 -13.15 -0.28 20.11
CA LEU A 204 -13.19 0.57 18.93
C LEU A 204 -14.27 1.63 19.13
N HIS A 205 -13.88 2.91 19.03
CA HIS A 205 -14.80 4.03 18.92
C HIS A 205 -14.91 4.42 17.43
N PRO A 206 -16.03 4.08 16.75
CA PRO A 206 -16.23 4.47 15.36
C PRO A 206 -16.12 5.98 15.19
N LEU A 207 -15.73 6.41 14.01
CA LEU A 207 -15.76 7.80 13.63
C LEU A 207 -17.21 8.31 13.61
N SER A 208 -17.39 9.51 14.13
CA SER A 208 -18.55 10.34 13.84
C SER A 208 -18.53 10.86 12.40
N ASP A 209 -19.67 11.32 11.91
CA ASP A 209 -19.77 11.94 10.57
C ASP A 209 -18.82 13.13 10.41
N ASP A 210 -18.65 13.93 11.47
CA ASP A 210 -17.74 15.08 11.48
C ASP A 210 -16.26 14.65 11.40
N GLU A 211 -15.89 13.57 12.11
CA GLU A 211 -14.54 13.01 12.02
C GLU A 211 -14.27 12.36 10.66
N PHE A 212 -15.29 11.74 10.06
CA PHE A 212 -15.21 11.21 8.70
C PHE A 212 -14.92 12.34 7.71
N VAL A 213 -15.70 13.43 7.75
CA VAL A 213 -15.47 14.62 6.89
C VAL A 213 -14.09 15.21 7.14
N PHE A 214 -13.69 15.36 8.40
CA PHE A 214 -12.37 15.86 8.78
C PHE A 214 -11.22 15.02 8.19
N LEU A 215 -11.34 13.70 8.17
CA LEU A 215 -10.33 12.84 7.56
C LEU A 215 -10.35 12.90 6.02
N GLN A 216 -11.51 13.11 5.40
CA GLN A 216 -11.60 13.35 3.96
C GLN A 216 -10.92 14.66 3.57
N GLU A 217 -11.17 15.75 4.29
CA GLU A 217 -10.46 17.02 4.07
C GLU A 217 -8.95 16.90 4.33
N THR A 218 -8.57 16.09 5.33
CA THR A 218 -7.16 15.79 5.61
C THR A 218 -6.53 15.03 4.45
N ALA A 219 -7.24 14.07 3.85
CA ALA A 219 -6.80 13.37 2.64
C ALA A 219 -6.64 14.33 1.46
N ASP A 220 -7.59 15.24 1.24
CA ASP A 220 -7.53 16.28 0.20
C ASP A 220 -6.32 17.20 0.35
N LEU A 221 -5.97 17.57 1.60
CA LEU A 221 -4.74 18.32 1.89
C LEU A 221 -3.50 17.46 1.61
N MET A 222 -3.51 16.19 1.99
CA MET A 222 -2.38 15.29 1.81
C MET A 222 -2.00 15.11 0.35
N VAL A 223 -2.97 15.02 -0.57
CA VAL A 223 -2.70 14.87 -2.01
C VAL A 223 -2.14 16.13 -2.67
N GLN A 224 -2.30 17.31 -2.04
CA GLN A 224 -1.68 18.55 -2.54
C GLN A 224 -0.16 18.55 -2.36
N TYR A 225 0.36 17.78 -1.40
CA TYR A 225 1.79 17.62 -1.24
C TYR A 225 2.32 16.63 -2.29
N GLN A 226 3.18 17.13 -3.19
CA GLN A 226 3.81 16.35 -4.27
C GLN A 226 4.91 15.39 -3.77
N THR A 227 4.61 14.62 -2.72
CA THR A 227 5.51 13.60 -2.20
C THR A 227 5.61 12.40 -3.13
N ILE A 228 6.75 11.73 -3.09
CA ILE A 228 6.97 10.46 -3.77
C ILE A 228 6.33 9.36 -2.89
N PRO A 229 5.49 8.46 -3.43
CA PRO A 229 4.76 7.47 -2.64
C PRO A 229 5.66 6.30 -2.17
N CYS A 230 6.77 6.60 -1.50
CA CYS A 230 7.72 5.62 -0.97
C CYS A 230 7.36 5.22 0.47
N ASN A 231 7.35 3.91 0.75
CA ASN A 231 7.02 3.34 2.07
C ASN A 231 8.25 2.84 2.85
N ASP A 232 9.47 3.07 2.35
CA ASP A 232 10.71 2.51 2.93
C ASP A 232 10.69 0.96 3.09
N CYS A 233 10.01 0.26 2.17
CA CYS A 233 9.92 -1.21 2.21
C CYS A 233 11.23 -1.94 1.85
N LYS A 234 12.19 -1.21 1.25
CA LYS A 234 13.51 -1.71 0.82
C LYS A 234 13.48 -2.84 -0.21
N TYR A 235 12.35 -3.13 -0.88
CA TYR A 235 12.32 -4.11 -1.98
C TYR A 235 13.17 -3.70 -3.18
N CYS A 236 13.39 -2.40 -3.39
CA CYS A 236 14.30 -1.88 -4.41
C CYS A 236 15.79 -2.04 -4.08
N MET A 237 16.13 -2.71 -2.96
CA MET A 237 17.50 -2.83 -2.46
C MET A 237 17.96 -4.31 -2.45
N PRO A 238 19.27 -4.57 -2.64
CA PRO A 238 20.34 -3.59 -2.88
C PRO A 238 20.36 -3.07 -4.33
N CYS A 239 20.63 -1.77 -4.50
CA CYS A 239 20.95 -1.24 -5.82
C CYS A 239 22.33 -1.73 -6.26
N PRO A 240 22.51 -2.26 -7.50
CA PRO A 240 23.80 -2.74 -7.98
C PRO A 240 24.88 -1.67 -8.08
N TYR A 241 24.49 -0.39 -8.08
CA TYR A 241 25.38 0.78 -8.08
C TYR A 241 25.57 1.40 -6.69
N GLY A 242 25.11 0.74 -5.63
CA GLY A 242 25.31 1.17 -4.24
C GLY A 242 24.44 2.33 -3.76
N ILE A 243 23.46 2.77 -4.57
CA ILE A 243 22.57 3.90 -4.26
C ILE A 243 21.62 3.54 -3.12
N ASP A 244 21.44 4.47 -2.18
CA ASP A 244 20.46 4.33 -1.11
C ASP A 244 19.10 4.89 -1.53
N ILE A 245 18.41 4.14 -2.39
CA ILE A 245 17.15 4.59 -3.00
C ILE A 245 16.12 5.04 -1.94
N PRO A 246 15.81 4.24 -0.90
CA PRO A 246 14.80 4.66 0.08
C PRO A 246 15.22 5.92 0.83
N ALA A 247 16.47 6.03 1.29
CA ALA A 247 16.92 7.20 2.05
C ALA A 247 16.86 8.49 1.22
N ILE A 248 17.16 8.43 -0.09
CA ILE A 248 17.02 9.57 -1.02
C ILE A 248 15.57 10.01 -1.12
N LEU A 249 14.65 9.07 -1.40
CA LEU A 249 13.22 9.37 -1.57
C LEU A 249 12.62 9.91 -0.27
N LEU A 250 13.00 9.34 0.87
CA LEU A 250 12.57 9.79 2.20
C LEU A 250 13.10 11.18 2.53
N HIS A 251 14.36 11.49 2.22
CA HIS A 251 14.91 12.84 2.44
C HIS A 251 14.16 13.89 1.60
N TYR A 252 13.89 13.58 0.33
CA TYR A 252 13.12 14.45 -0.54
C TYR A 252 11.71 14.71 0.01
N ASN A 253 11.00 13.64 0.40
CA ASN A 253 9.70 13.74 1.03
C ASN A 253 9.76 14.52 2.34
N LYS A 254 10.74 14.26 3.21
CA LYS A 254 10.92 15.00 4.46
C LYS A 254 10.99 16.51 4.22
N CYS A 255 11.74 16.94 3.22
CA CYS A 255 11.83 18.36 2.88
C CYS A 255 10.49 18.94 2.39
N ILE A 256 9.71 18.17 1.62
CA ILE A 256 8.32 18.55 1.27
C ILE A 256 7.48 18.68 2.54
N ASN A 257 7.60 17.68 3.43
CA ASN A 257 6.77 17.55 4.62
C ASN A 257 6.99 18.65 5.64
N GLU A 258 8.23 19.08 5.81
CA GLU A 258 8.61 20.16 6.73
C GLU A 258 8.41 21.56 6.11
N GLY A 259 7.87 21.65 4.88
CA GLY A 259 7.76 22.92 4.15
C GLY A 259 9.11 23.52 3.77
N ASN A 260 10.19 22.75 3.87
CA ASN A 260 11.57 23.15 3.64
C ASN A 260 12.03 22.89 2.20
N MET A 261 11.11 22.71 1.25
CA MET A 261 11.48 22.59 -0.16
C MET A 261 11.86 23.95 -0.75
N PRO A 262 13.10 24.10 -1.26
CA PRO A 262 13.48 25.31 -1.99
C PRO A 262 12.65 25.44 -3.27
N ARG A 263 11.84 26.50 -3.38
CA ARG A 263 10.94 26.72 -4.53
C ARG A 263 11.48 27.75 -5.52
N ASN A 264 11.87 28.93 -5.04
CA ASN A 264 12.33 30.06 -5.84
C ASN A 264 13.38 30.85 -5.04
N GLY A 265 14.41 31.39 -5.72
CA GLY A 265 15.38 32.33 -5.17
C GLY A 265 14.84 33.52 -4.42
N HIS A 266 13.70 34.02 -4.87
CA HIS A 266 13.03 35.20 -4.34
C HIS A 266 12.17 34.91 -3.09
N ASP A 267 12.07 33.65 -2.66
CA ASP A 267 11.45 33.29 -1.40
C ASP A 267 12.39 33.67 -0.24
N GLU A 268 11.88 34.40 0.75
CA GLU A 268 12.65 34.80 1.94
C GLU A 268 13.25 33.60 2.67
N ASN A 269 12.62 32.43 2.58
CA ASN A 269 13.10 31.21 3.21
C ASN A 269 14.05 30.39 2.32
N TYR A 270 14.30 30.80 1.06
CA TYR A 270 15.07 30.01 0.09
C TYR A 270 16.45 29.61 0.60
N HIS A 271 17.21 30.56 1.18
CA HIS A 271 18.57 30.27 1.65
C HIS A 271 18.59 29.23 2.77
N LYS A 272 17.66 29.35 3.73
CA LYS A 272 17.52 28.41 4.85
C LYS A 272 17.05 27.04 4.36
N ALA A 273 16.01 27.00 3.52
CA ALA A 273 15.49 25.77 2.92
C ALA A 273 16.56 25.05 2.08
N ARG A 274 17.33 25.79 1.27
CA ARG A 274 18.42 25.26 0.45
C ARG A 274 19.52 24.65 1.31
N GLN A 275 19.93 25.36 2.36
CA GLN A 275 20.95 24.86 3.28
C GLN A 275 20.47 23.62 4.03
N ALA A 276 19.24 23.64 4.55
CA ALA A 276 18.61 22.51 5.21
C ALA A 276 18.54 21.28 4.29
N PHE A 277 18.10 21.47 3.04
CA PHE A 277 18.03 20.41 2.04
C PHE A 277 19.41 19.80 1.78
N LEU A 278 20.43 20.60 1.44
CA LEU A 278 21.75 20.08 1.04
C LEU A 278 22.49 19.42 2.21
N ILE A 279 22.49 20.06 3.40
CA ILE A 279 23.13 19.48 4.59
C ILE A 279 22.38 18.24 5.06
N GLY A 280 21.05 18.29 5.08
CA GLY A 280 20.22 17.14 5.42
C GLY A 280 20.45 15.97 4.48
N TYR A 281 20.63 16.24 3.19
CA TYR A 281 20.88 15.20 2.19
C TYR A 281 22.23 14.53 2.40
N ASP A 282 23.31 15.30 2.58
CA ASP A 282 24.66 14.77 2.86
C ASP A 282 24.72 14.00 4.19
N ARG A 283 23.89 14.35 5.18
CA ARG A 283 23.78 13.62 6.46
C ARG A 283 22.98 12.33 6.33
N SER A 284 21.89 12.36 5.57
CA SER A 284 20.97 11.23 5.45
C SER A 284 21.49 10.18 4.46
N VAL A 285 22.22 10.60 3.43
CA VAL A 285 22.70 9.73 2.36
C VAL A 285 24.19 10.02 2.10
N PRO A 286 25.09 9.05 2.35
CA PRO A 286 26.51 9.20 2.02
C PRO A 286 26.69 9.56 0.54
N ARG A 287 27.64 10.46 0.23
CA ARG A 287 27.83 11.01 -1.14
C ARG A 287 27.92 9.94 -2.22
N LEU A 288 28.63 8.84 -1.96
CA LEU A 288 28.79 7.71 -2.90
C LEU A 288 27.50 6.92 -3.15
N ARG A 289 26.45 7.17 -2.38
CA ARG A 289 25.15 6.48 -2.42
C ARG A 289 24.00 7.39 -2.84
N GLN A 290 24.29 8.63 -3.25
CA GLN A 290 23.30 9.64 -3.64
C GLN A 290 22.80 9.45 -5.09
N ALA A 291 21.69 10.11 -5.41
CA ALA A 291 20.99 10.04 -6.70
C ALA A 291 21.88 10.29 -7.92
N SER A 292 22.94 11.10 -7.80
CA SER A 292 23.91 11.40 -8.86
C SER A 292 24.67 10.18 -9.39
N HIS A 293 24.65 9.07 -8.66
CA HIS A 293 25.28 7.81 -9.07
C HIS A 293 24.29 6.87 -9.79
N CYS A 294 23.03 7.30 -9.97
CA CYS A 294 22.04 6.54 -10.72
C CYS A 294 22.32 6.59 -12.22
N ILE A 295 22.58 5.41 -12.80
CA ILE A 295 22.75 5.26 -14.25
C ILE A 295 21.44 4.91 -14.98
N GLY A 296 20.32 4.81 -14.25
CA GLY A 296 19.01 4.53 -14.84
C GLY A 296 18.79 3.10 -15.35
N CYS A 297 19.46 2.08 -14.80
CA CYS A 297 19.34 0.68 -15.23
C CYS A 297 17.93 0.05 -15.05
N ASN A 298 17.06 0.69 -14.26
CA ASN A 298 15.67 0.29 -14.02
C ASN A 298 15.46 -1.09 -13.37
N GLN A 299 16.48 -1.70 -12.77
CA GLN A 299 16.32 -2.99 -12.07
C GLN A 299 15.43 -2.90 -10.82
N CYS A 300 15.36 -1.72 -10.19
CA CYS A 300 14.61 -1.50 -8.96
C CYS A 300 13.11 -1.25 -9.14
N SER A 301 12.67 -0.72 -10.29
CA SER A 301 11.25 -0.34 -10.49
C SER A 301 10.31 -1.54 -10.50
N PRO A 302 10.63 -2.68 -11.15
CA PRO A 302 9.79 -3.88 -11.11
C PRO A 302 9.54 -4.41 -9.69
N ASP A 303 10.49 -4.21 -8.77
CA ASP A 303 10.38 -4.66 -7.38
C ASP A 303 9.63 -3.65 -6.49
N CYS A 304 9.32 -2.45 -6.99
CA CYS A 304 8.64 -1.43 -6.21
C CYS A 304 7.13 -1.71 -6.14
N PRO A 305 6.58 -2.03 -4.96
CA PRO A 305 5.16 -2.38 -4.82
C PRO A 305 4.24 -1.17 -5.03
N GLN A 306 4.79 0.03 -4.91
CA GLN A 306 4.08 1.30 -5.12
C GLN A 306 4.14 1.78 -6.58
N GLY A 307 4.75 0.99 -7.49
CA GLY A 307 4.84 1.32 -8.91
C GLY A 307 5.68 2.57 -9.21
N ILE A 308 6.59 2.96 -8.32
CA ILE A 308 7.43 4.14 -8.50
C ILE A 308 8.41 3.89 -9.65
N ASN A 309 8.46 4.82 -10.61
CA ASN A 309 9.54 4.86 -11.59
C ASN A 309 10.81 5.42 -10.92
N ILE A 310 11.51 4.56 -10.19
CA ILE A 310 12.65 4.95 -9.35
C ILE A 310 13.74 5.65 -10.17
N PRO A 311 14.18 5.16 -11.34
CA PRO A 311 15.17 5.88 -12.16
C PRO A 311 14.77 7.32 -12.49
N LYS A 312 13.50 7.54 -12.87
CA LYS A 312 12.98 8.87 -13.17
C LYS A 312 13.04 9.78 -11.94
N GLU A 313 12.65 9.26 -10.78
CA GLU A 313 12.72 10.00 -9.52
C GLU A 313 14.17 10.31 -9.12
N MET A 314 15.11 9.37 -9.29
CA MET A 314 16.54 9.62 -9.06
C MET A 314 17.07 10.74 -9.95
N GLN A 315 16.79 10.72 -11.25
CA GLN A 315 17.20 11.77 -12.18
C GLN A 315 16.58 13.13 -11.82
N ARG A 316 15.31 13.14 -11.43
CA ARG A 316 14.61 14.36 -10.99
C ARG A 316 15.28 14.97 -9.77
N ILE A 317 15.59 14.14 -8.76
CA ILE A 317 16.23 14.58 -7.51
C ILE A 317 17.67 15.02 -7.76
N ASP A 318 18.42 14.30 -8.60
CA ASP A 318 19.79 14.68 -8.96
C ASP A 318 19.84 16.05 -9.64
N HIS A 319 19.00 16.26 -10.66
CA HIS A 319 18.90 17.56 -11.33
C HIS A 319 18.51 18.69 -10.37
N PHE A 320 17.58 18.41 -9.46
CA PHE A 320 17.18 19.35 -8.42
C PHE A 320 18.35 19.71 -7.49
N VAL A 321 19.06 18.70 -6.97
CA VAL A 321 20.25 18.88 -6.12
C VAL A 321 21.33 19.69 -6.83
N GLU A 322 21.62 19.40 -8.09
CA GLU A 322 22.63 20.14 -8.87
C GLU A 322 22.25 21.60 -9.07
N ARG A 323 20.97 21.89 -9.39
CA ARG A 323 20.48 23.27 -9.47
C ARG A 323 20.60 24.00 -8.13
N LEU A 324 20.34 23.32 -7.01
CA LEU A 324 20.57 23.89 -5.69
C LEU A 324 22.05 24.18 -5.46
N LYS A 325 22.95 23.21 -5.67
CA LYS A 325 24.40 23.39 -5.49
C LYS A 325 24.93 24.57 -6.30
N GLN A 326 24.53 24.69 -7.56
CA GLN A 326 24.94 25.77 -8.47
C GLN A 326 24.19 27.10 -8.24
N ASN A 327 23.27 27.12 -7.29
CA ASN A 327 22.39 28.26 -6.98
C ASN A 327 21.62 28.79 -8.19
N LEU A 328 21.30 27.91 -9.14
CA LEU A 328 20.58 28.27 -10.37
C LEU A 328 19.11 28.58 -10.13
N MET A 329 18.54 28.07 -9.03
CA MET A 329 17.17 28.40 -8.63
C MET A 329 17.04 29.83 -8.06
N TYR A 330 18.16 30.50 -7.77
CA TYR A 330 18.15 31.90 -7.36
C TYR A 330 18.05 32.89 -8.53
N LYS A 331 18.42 32.44 -9.73
CA LYS A 331 18.56 33.28 -10.94
C LYS A 331 17.35 33.22 -11.87
N LEU A 332 16.37 32.40 -11.53
CA LEU A 332 15.08 32.22 -12.21
C LEU A 332 14.01 32.88 -11.34
#